data_AF-A0A371NSI2-F1
#
_entry.id   AF-A0A371NSI2-F1
#
_cell.length_a   1.000
_cell.length_b   1.000
_cell.length_c   1.000
_cell.angle_alpha   90.00
_cell.angle_beta   90.00
_cell.angle_gamma   90.00
#
_symmetry.space_group_name_H-M   'P 1'
#
loop_
_entity.id
_entity.type
_entity.pdbx_description
1 polymer ?
#
loop_
_entity_poly.entity_id
_entity_poly.type
_entity_poly.pdbx_seq_one_letter_code
_entity_poly.pdbx_strand_id
1 'polypeptide(L)'
;MIELGGKDEDEASIRKRIKLLSDSIWEGNGGQEDVNRWLENFTGKTDGIPEEVERLHAVHLLSHFTYFGLRELRELLKALYRDLFRYEVIQELRDKAGGSADPSLLQGAFDDALSRTRFLGVGNPAESGTHLLYYFRQENRLRKELFPNPYELLTTSREDGGFRIADPDVQRLVFIDDVVGTGRQAAEHNVAFINHLRDAAQLSAQVIEVWYLTLFADPRGMAKVRQLGFDHAAAVHELNASQVAFSEESHAYAAPPEGISREVAEAVARRYGGDLAPGNSMGYGDGGLMLGLHHNVPDHTLPIFWVQEAFVPWTPMFRRYPKEPNS
;
A
#
# COMPACT_ATOMS: atom_id res chain seq x y z
N MET A 1 22.16 30.96 23.82
CA MET A 1 21.35 31.35 22.66
C MET A 1 21.97 30.67 21.46
N ILE A 2 21.37 29.57 21.02
CA ILE A 2 21.73 28.90 19.78
C ILE A 2 20.77 29.50 18.75
N GLU A 3 21.29 30.36 17.87
CA GLU A 3 20.55 30.82 16.70
C GLU A 3 20.24 29.62 15.82
N LEU A 4 18.98 29.20 15.83
CA LEU A 4 18.45 28.30 14.81
C LEU A 4 18.23 29.14 13.56
N GLY A 5 19.28 29.22 12.73
CA GLY A 5 19.18 29.77 11.38
C GLY A 5 18.26 28.88 10.54
N GLY A 6 17.00 29.30 10.39
CA GLY A 6 16.12 28.80 9.34
C GLY A 6 16.81 29.06 8.00
N LYS A 7 17.09 27.99 7.26
CA LYS A 7 17.57 28.12 5.88
C LYS A 7 16.37 28.40 5.00
N ASP A 8 16.38 29.58 4.37
CA ASP A 8 15.53 29.90 3.24
C ASP A 8 15.77 28.85 2.14
N GLU A 9 14.85 27.90 1.99
CA GLU A 9 14.80 27.06 0.79
C GLU A 9 14.04 27.86 -0.29
N ASP A 10 14.73 28.26 -1.36
CA ASP A 10 14.12 28.92 -2.51
C ASP A 10 13.61 27.88 -3.55
N GLU A 11 12.92 28.32 -4.61
CA GLU A 11 12.45 27.46 -5.70
C GLU A 11 13.58 26.57 -6.27
N ALA A 12 14.81 27.11 -6.33
CA ALA A 12 15.97 26.37 -6.79
C ALA A 12 16.32 25.19 -5.88
N SER A 13 16.14 25.33 -4.55
CA SER A 13 16.28 24.23 -3.60
C SER A 13 15.25 23.12 -3.85
N ILE A 14 13.98 23.48 -4.08
CA ILE A 14 12.91 22.49 -4.31
C ILE A 14 13.17 21.71 -5.62
N ARG A 15 13.56 22.41 -6.69
CA ARG A 15 13.93 21.77 -7.96
C ARG A 15 15.15 20.87 -7.82
N LYS A 16 16.15 21.26 -7.02
CA LYS A 16 17.30 20.42 -6.71
C LYS A 16 16.89 19.15 -5.97
N ARG A 17 15.95 19.24 -5.02
CA ARG A 17 15.40 18.06 -4.32
C ARG A 17 14.70 17.12 -5.28
N ILE A 18 13.84 17.63 -6.16
CA ILE A 18 13.15 16.82 -7.18
C ILE A 18 14.15 16.09 -8.08
N LYS A 19 15.18 16.77 -8.56
CA LYS A 19 16.22 16.14 -9.38
C LYS A 19 16.90 14.98 -8.64
N LEU A 20 17.27 15.18 -7.38
CA LEU A 20 17.85 14.12 -6.55
C LEU A 20 16.87 12.94 -6.37
N LEU A 21 15.58 13.20 -6.12
CA LEU A 21 14.56 12.17 -5.97
C LEU A 21 14.35 11.37 -7.26
N SER A 22 14.29 12.06 -8.40
CA SER A 22 14.16 11.42 -9.72
C SER A 22 15.34 10.51 -10.03
N ASP A 23 16.57 11.01 -9.85
CA ASP A 23 17.81 10.30 -10.17
C ASP A 23 18.05 9.09 -9.24
N SER A 24 17.48 9.07 -8.03
CA SER A 24 17.82 8.08 -6.99
C SER A 24 16.68 7.19 -6.50
N ILE A 25 15.45 7.70 -6.38
CA ILE A 25 14.32 7.02 -5.75
C ILE A 25 13.24 6.65 -6.76
N TRP A 26 12.97 7.51 -7.75
CA TRP A 26 11.86 7.29 -8.70
C TRP A 26 12.23 6.38 -9.87
N GLU A 27 13.33 5.62 -9.77
CA GLU A 27 13.81 4.68 -10.80
C GLU A 27 14.00 5.32 -12.19
N GLY A 28 14.37 6.60 -12.23
CA GLY A 28 14.50 7.36 -13.47
C GLY A 28 13.18 7.91 -14.02
N ASN A 29 12.05 7.71 -13.34
CA ASN A 29 10.83 8.48 -13.59
C ASN A 29 11.01 9.91 -13.09
N GLY A 30 10.34 10.86 -13.75
CA GLY A 30 10.24 12.22 -13.23
C GLY A 30 11.46 13.08 -13.48
N GLY A 31 12.15 12.87 -14.61
CA GLY A 31 13.26 13.71 -15.03
C GLY A 31 12.84 15.17 -15.21
N GLN A 32 13.80 16.07 -15.40
CA GLN A 32 13.51 17.51 -15.52
C GLN A 32 12.46 17.82 -16.59
N GLU A 33 12.49 17.10 -17.71
CA GLU A 33 11.49 17.24 -18.79
C GLU A 33 10.11 16.73 -18.37
N ASP A 34 10.02 15.64 -17.61
CA ASP A 34 8.75 15.12 -17.09
C ASP A 34 8.12 16.10 -16.12
N VAL A 35 8.91 16.63 -15.19
CA VAL A 35 8.47 17.63 -14.20
C VAL A 35 7.96 18.88 -14.90
N ASN A 36 8.69 19.37 -15.91
CA ASN A 36 8.27 20.54 -16.67
C ASN A 36 6.95 20.29 -17.42
N ARG A 37 6.81 19.15 -18.10
CA ARG A 37 5.55 18.76 -18.77
C ARG A 37 4.40 18.58 -17.80
N TRP A 38 4.65 18.03 -16.60
CA TRP A 38 3.63 17.93 -15.55
C TRP A 38 3.22 19.31 -15.03
N LEU A 39 4.16 20.26 -14.93
CA LEU A 39 3.87 21.63 -14.48
C LEU A 39 3.10 22.47 -15.50
N GLU A 40 3.20 22.15 -16.79
CA GLU A 40 2.38 22.78 -17.84
C GLU A 40 0.88 22.56 -17.62
N ASN A 41 0.48 21.53 -16.87
CA ASN A 41 -0.92 21.33 -16.53
C ASN A 41 -1.49 22.40 -15.58
N PHE A 42 -0.65 23.12 -14.83
CA PHE A 42 -1.05 24.19 -13.92
C PHE A 42 -0.99 25.54 -14.66
N THR A 43 -2.11 26.26 -14.68
CA THR A 43 -2.45 27.31 -15.66
C THR A 43 -3.05 28.55 -15.01
N GLY A 44 -3.02 28.67 -13.68
CA GLY A 44 -3.65 29.77 -12.93
C GLY A 44 -5.18 29.70 -12.90
N LYS A 45 -5.78 28.50 -13.02
CA LYS A 45 -7.25 28.35 -13.08
C LYS A 45 -7.91 28.25 -11.69
N THR A 46 -7.10 28.19 -10.63
CA THR A 46 -7.57 28.23 -9.26
C THR A 46 -7.86 29.67 -8.88
N ASP A 47 -9.07 29.92 -8.38
CA ASP A 47 -9.56 31.28 -8.13
C ASP A 47 -8.62 32.08 -7.23
N GLY A 48 -8.14 33.22 -7.74
CA GLY A 48 -7.27 34.13 -7.00
C GLY A 48 -5.81 33.68 -6.84
N ILE A 49 -5.39 32.59 -7.48
CA ILE A 49 -4.03 32.06 -7.38
C ILE A 49 -3.35 32.16 -8.77
N PRO A 50 -2.28 32.98 -8.91
CA PRO A 50 -1.52 33.09 -10.16
C PRO A 50 -0.86 31.77 -10.59
N GLU A 51 -0.63 31.60 -11.89
CA GLU A 51 -0.01 30.40 -12.49
C GLU A 51 1.35 30.06 -11.85
N GLU A 52 2.24 31.04 -11.66
CA GLU A 52 3.52 30.80 -10.99
C GLU A 52 3.36 30.27 -9.56
N VAL A 53 2.33 30.73 -8.84
CA VAL A 53 2.06 30.31 -7.47
C VAL A 53 1.51 28.89 -7.45
N GLU A 54 0.62 28.53 -8.38
CA GLU A 54 0.13 27.14 -8.50
C GLU A 54 1.29 26.18 -8.76
N ARG A 55 2.15 26.50 -9.73
CA ARG A 55 3.30 25.66 -10.09
C ARG A 55 4.28 25.51 -8.94
N LEU A 56 4.53 26.58 -8.20
CA LEU A 56 5.40 26.55 -7.02
C LEU A 56 4.85 25.59 -5.95
N HIS A 57 3.54 25.65 -5.66
CA HIS A 57 2.90 24.74 -4.70
C HIS A 57 2.82 23.29 -5.21
N ALA A 58 2.61 23.08 -6.52
CA ALA A 58 2.65 21.77 -7.13
C ALA A 58 4.04 21.12 -7.04
N VAL A 59 5.10 21.89 -7.35
CA VAL A 59 6.50 21.47 -7.19
C VAL A 59 6.82 21.14 -5.72
N HIS A 60 6.32 21.95 -4.78
CA HIS A 60 6.47 21.66 -3.35
C HIS A 60 5.85 20.30 -2.98
N LEU A 61 4.59 20.05 -3.34
CA LEU A 61 3.92 18.76 -3.11
C LEU A 61 4.69 17.59 -3.74
N LEU A 62 5.14 17.76 -4.98
CA LEU A 62 5.92 16.74 -5.69
C LEU A 62 7.25 16.43 -4.98
N SER A 63 7.90 17.43 -4.38
CA SER A 63 9.14 17.23 -3.62
C SER A 63 8.97 16.42 -2.33
N HIS A 64 7.71 16.21 -1.89
CA HIS A 64 7.32 15.36 -0.77
C HIS A 64 6.69 14.02 -1.21
N PHE A 65 6.63 13.76 -2.52
CA PHE A 65 6.10 12.50 -3.03
C PHE A 65 7.06 11.34 -2.73
N THR A 66 6.55 10.35 -2.01
CA THR A 66 7.27 9.12 -1.66
C THR A 66 7.00 8.06 -2.72
N TYR A 67 8.06 7.52 -3.31
CA TYR A 67 7.95 6.42 -4.27
C TYR A 67 8.74 5.21 -3.77
N PHE A 68 8.10 4.05 -3.75
CA PHE A 68 8.75 2.79 -3.44
C PHE A 68 9.04 2.04 -4.73
N GLY A 69 10.29 2.10 -5.17
CA GLY A 69 10.79 1.30 -6.28
C GLY A 69 10.79 -0.19 -5.98
N LEU A 70 11.17 -1.00 -6.96
CA LEU A 70 11.17 -2.46 -6.86
C LEU A 70 12.12 -2.93 -5.76
N ARG A 71 13.26 -2.25 -5.59
CA ARG A 71 14.24 -2.59 -4.55
C ARG A 71 13.64 -2.37 -3.16
N GLU A 72 13.03 -1.22 -2.93
CA GLU A 72 12.43 -0.85 -1.64
C GLU A 72 11.23 -1.76 -1.35
N LEU A 73 10.40 -2.05 -2.36
CA LEU A 73 9.29 -3.00 -2.25
C LEU A 73 9.77 -4.39 -1.79
N ARG A 74 10.88 -4.89 -2.36
CA ARG A 74 11.47 -6.18 -1.97
C ARG A 74 11.95 -6.20 -0.53
N GLU A 75 12.54 -5.10 -0.03
CA GLU A 75 12.93 -5.00 1.38
C GLU A 75 11.72 -4.95 2.31
N LEU A 76 10.66 -4.24 1.92
CA LEU A 76 9.40 -4.23 2.66
C LEU A 76 8.76 -5.63 2.74
N LEU A 77 8.86 -6.44 1.67
CA LEU A 77 8.38 -7.82 1.68
C LEU A 77 9.20 -8.76 2.58
N LYS A 78 10.50 -8.48 2.75
CA LYS A 78 11.33 -9.17 3.76
C LYS A 78 10.91 -8.77 5.18
N ALA A 79 10.66 -7.48 5.40
CA ALA A 79 10.16 -6.99 6.68
C ALA A 79 8.79 -7.60 7.02
N LEU A 80 7.85 -7.63 6.07
CA LEU A 80 6.54 -8.26 6.25
C LEU A 80 6.67 -9.72 6.68
N TYR A 81 7.48 -10.51 5.99
CA TYR A 81 7.69 -11.91 6.37
C TYR A 81 8.41 -12.07 7.71
N ARG A 82 9.47 -11.31 7.94
CA ARG A 82 10.30 -11.43 9.16
C ARG A 82 9.51 -11.00 10.39
N ASP A 83 8.96 -9.79 10.34
CA ASP A 83 8.44 -9.09 11.51
C ASP A 83 6.98 -9.46 11.78
N LEU A 84 6.14 -9.50 10.74
CA LEU A 84 4.70 -9.72 10.92
C LEU A 84 4.27 -11.18 10.79
N PHE A 85 5.10 -12.04 10.21
CA PHE A 85 4.81 -13.48 10.12
C PHE A 85 5.75 -14.30 11.00
N ARG A 86 7.04 -14.34 10.68
CA ARG A 86 7.99 -15.28 11.29
C ARG A 86 8.16 -15.03 12.78
N TYR A 87 8.34 -13.79 13.21
CA TYR A 87 8.50 -13.48 14.64
C TYR A 87 7.23 -13.74 15.44
N GLU A 88 6.06 -13.39 14.90
CA GLU A 88 4.77 -13.71 15.53
C GLU A 88 4.59 -15.22 15.73
N VAL A 89 4.81 -16.02 14.68
CA VAL A 89 4.70 -17.49 14.78
C VAL A 89 5.74 -18.08 15.74
N ILE A 90 6.98 -17.59 15.72
CA ILE A 90 8.00 -18.04 16.67
C ILE A 90 7.60 -17.70 18.10
N GLN A 91 6.96 -16.55 18.33
CA GLN A 91 6.53 -16.13 19.64
C GLN A 91 5.37 -16.99 20.16
N GLU A 92 4.38 -17.30 19.31
CA GLU A 92 3.32 -18.27 19.64
C GLU A 92 3.89 -19.64 20.03
N LEU A 93 4.88 -20.12 19.28
CA LEU A 93 5.53 -21.42 19.54
C LEU A 93 6.34 -21.39 20.83
N ARG A 94 7.02 -20.28 21.12
CA ARG A 94 7.73 -20.07 22.39
C ARG A 94 6.77 -20.12 23.57
N ASP A 95 5.62 -19.45 23.48
CA ASP A 95 4.63 -19.43 24.54
C ASP A 95 4.03 -20.84 24.78
N LYS A 96 3.75 -21.58 23.71
CA LYS A 96 3.33 -23.00 23.78
C LYS A 96 4.40 -23.92 24.38
N ALA A 97 5.68 -23.60 24.19
CA ALA A 97 6.81 -24.34 24.72
C ALA A 97 7.25 -23.88 26.14
N GLY A 98 6.39 -23.15 26.86
CA GLY A 98 6.68 -22.69 28.23
C GLY A 98 7.80 -21.63 28.30
N GLY A 99 7.96 -20.83 27.26
CA GLY A 99 8.98 -19.77 27.20
C GLY A 99 10.36 -20.24 26.73
N SER A 100 10.49 -21.46 26.20
CA SER A 100 11.77 -21.99 25.72
C SER A 100 12.41 -21.09 24.64
N ALA A 101 13.71 -20.84 24.77
CA ALA A 101 14.51 -20.10 23.80
C ALA A 101 15.46 -21.00 22.99
N ASP A 102 15.29 -22.33 23.05
CA ASP A 102 16.11 -23.28 22.30
C ASP A 102 15.94 -23.07 20.78
N PRO A 103 16.99 -22.62 20.06
CA PRO A 103 16.88 -22.33 18.63
C PRO A 103 16.56 -23.55 17.78
N SER A 104 17.06 -24.73 18.14
CA SER A 104 16.84 -25.95 17.34
C SER A 104 15.40 -26.44 17.48
N LEU A 105 14.85 -26.39 18.68
CA LEU A 105 13.45 -26.73 18.94
C LEU A 105 12.51 -25.75 18.24
N LEU A 106 12.75 -24.44 18.40
CA LEU A 106 11.92 -23.40 17.78
C LEU A 106 12.00 -23.42 16.26
N GLN A 107 13.18 -23.68 15.67
CA GLN A 107 13.31 -23.76 14.22
C GLN A 107 12.57 -24.97 13.65
N GLY A 108 12.68 -26.15 14.28
CA GLY A 108 11.92 -27.33 13.85
C GLY A 108 10.41 -27.14 13.95
N ALA A 109 9.94 -26.53 15.05
CA ALA A 109 8.53 -26.21 15.24
C ALA A 109 8.03 -25.15 14.24
N PHE A 110 8.87 -24.15 13.94
CA PHE A 110 8.55 -23.15 12.92
C PHE A 110 8.46 -23.77 11.52
N ASP A 111 9.38 -24.67 11.17
CA ASP A 111 9.35 -25.33 9.87
C ASP A 111 8.09 -26.19 9.68
N ASP A 112 7.62 -26.88 10.74
CA ASP A 112 6.33 -27.58 10.73
C ASP A 112 5.17 -26.59 10.56
N ALA A 113 5.11 -25.52 11.35
CA ALA A 113 4.07 -24.50 11.24
C ALA A 113 4.04 -23.83 9.85
N LEU A 114 5.21 -23.54 9.27
CA LEU A 114 5.34 -22.98 7.93
C LEU A 114 4.84 -23.97 6.86
N SER A 115 5.12 -25.27 7.00
CA SER A 115 4.64 -26.30 6.07
C SER A 115 3.10 -26.42 6.05
N ARG A 116 2.46 -26.05 7.16
CA ARG A 116 0.99 -25.99 7.36
C ARG A 116 0.40 -24.62 7.04
N THR A 117 1.20 -23.68 6.52
CA THR A 117 0.75 -22.33 6.13
C THR A 117 0.58 -22.22 4.62
N ARG A 118 -0.44 -21.48 4.17
CA ARG A 118 -0.58 -21.07 2.76
C ARG A 118 -0.67 -19.55 2.65
N PHE A 119 0.04 -18.97 1.68
CA PHE A 119 0.06 -17.54 1.40
C PHE A 119 -0.79 -17.22 0.16
N LEU A 120 -1.61 -16.19 0.26
CA LEU A 120 -2.56 -15.76 -0.75
C LEU A 120 -2.42 -14.26 -1.00
N GLY A 121 -2.62 -13.82 -2.23
CA GLY A 121 -2.67 -12.40 -2.56
C GLY A 121 -4.07 -11.89 -2.31
N VAL A 122 -4.20 -10.65 -1.85
CA VAL A 122 -5.50 -9.97 -1.80
C VAL A 122 -5.90 -9.52 -3.21
N GLY A 123 -7.20 -9.62 -3.50
CA GLY A 123 -7.76 -9.18 -4.77
C GLY A 123 -7.81 -10.26 -5.84
N ASN A 124 -8.16 -9.85 -7.06
CA ASN A 124 -8.25 -10.76 -8.20
C ASN A 124 -6.86 -11.11 -8.76
N PRO A 125 -6.69 -12.27 -9.45
CA PRO A 125 -5.42 -12.66 -10.06
C PRO A 125 -4.82 -11.63 -11.05
N ALA A 126 -5.65 -10.73 -11.59
CA ALA A 126 -5.29 -9.62 -12.48
C ALA A 126 -4.87 -8.33 -11.75
N GLU A 127 -4.80 -8.34 -10.42
CA GLU A 127 -4.44 -7.19 -9.59
C GLU A 127 -3.01 -7.30 -9.03
N SER A 128 -2.61 -6.36 -8.17
CA SER A 128 -1.26 -6.26 -7.62
C SER A 128 -0.85 -7.48 -6.76
N GLY A 129 -1.83 -8.17 -6.15
CA GLY A 129 -1.59 -9.30 -5.25
C GLY A 129 -0.75 -10.43 -5.84
N THR A 130 -0.98 -10.83 -7.10
CA THR A 130 -0.24 -11.95 -7.73
C THR A 130 1.24 -11.63 -7.97
N HIS A 131 1.52 -10.40 -8.43
CA HIS A 131 2.90 -9.95 -8.65
C HIS A 131 3.63 -9.76 -7.32
N LEU A 132 2.94 -9.25 -6.30
CA LEU A 132 3.47 -9.09 -4.95
C LEU A 132 3.88 -10.44 -4.35
N LEU A 133 3.04 -11.47 -4.46
CA LEU A 133 3.34 -12.82 -3.98
C LEU A 133 4.57 -13.43 -4.66
N TYR A 134 4.78 -13.14 -5.95
CA TYR A 134 5.95 -13.62 -6.68
C TYR A 134 7.24 -13.10 -6.04
N TYR A 135 7.32 -11.79 -5.77
CA TYR A 135 8.48 -11.20 -5.10
C TYR A 135 8.58 -11.66 -3.64
N PHE A 136 7.46 -11.74 -2.92
CA PHE A 136 7.43 -12.22 -1.54
C PHE A 136 8.04 -13.61 -1.41
N ARG A 137 7.68 -14.55 -2.29
CA ARG A 137 8.25 -15.89 -2.33
C ARG A 137 9.75 -15.86 -2.57
N GLN A 138 10.20 -15.10 -3.57
CA GLN A 138 11.61 -15.04 -3.95
C GLN A 138 12.49 -14.47 -2.84
N GLU A 139 12.13 -13.29 -2.32
CA GLU A 139 12.94 -12.59 -1.33
C GLU A 139 13.04 -13.37 -0.02
N ASN A 140 11.98 -14.11 0.34
CA ASN A 140 11.93 -14.92 1.56
C ASN A 140 12.32 -16.39 1.35
N ARG A 141 12.77 -16.76 0.14
CA ARG A 141 13.22 -18.13 -0.22
C ARG A 141 12.20 -19.22 0.12
N LEU A 142 10.93 -18.92 -0.08
CA LEU A 142 9.83 -19.81 0.25
C LEU A 142 9.55 -20.81 -0.88
N ARG A 143 9.12 -22.01 -0.50
CA ARG A 143 8.77 -23.06 -1.46
C ARG A 143 7.46 -22.71 -2.17
N LYS A 144 7.33 -23.09 -3.44
CA LYS A 144 6.17 -22.74 -4.27
C LYS A 144 4.87 -23.37 -3.77
N GLU A 145 4.95 -24.51 -3.11
CA GLU A 145 3.81 -25.28 -2.58
C GLU A 145 3.07 -24.53 -1.47
N LEU A 146 3.68 -23.50 -0.89
CA LEU A 146 3.05 -22.61 0.08
C LEU A 146 2.10 -21.58 -0.57
N PHE A 147 2.05 -21.51 -1.91
CA PHE A 147 1.28 -20.51 -2.66
C PHE A 147 0.29 -21.22 -3.60
N PRO A 148 -0.80 -21.79 -3.06
CA PRO A 148 -1.78 -22.53 -3.85
C PRO A 148 -2.62 -21.59 -4.69
N ASN A 149 -3.28 -22.12 -5.72
CA ASN A 149 -4.37 -21.39 -6.35
C ASN A 149 -5.56 -21.33 -5.36
N PRO A 150 -6.24 -20.19 -5.15
CA PRO A 150 -7.39 -20.11 -4.27
C PRO A 150 -8.46 -21.19 -4.50
N TYR A 151 -8.67 -21.64 -5.75
CA TYR A 151 -9.62 -22.71 -6.07
C TYR A 151 -9.19 -24.10 -5.57
N GLU A 152 -7.91 -24.29 -5.24
CA GLU A 152 -7.37 -25.55 -4.70
C GLU A 152 -7.52 -25.64 -3.18
N LEU A 153 -7.94 -24.57 -2.49
CA LEU A 153 -8.10 -24.56 -1.04
C LEU A 153 -9.35 -25.32 -0.57
N LEU A 154 -10.37 -25.36 -1.42
CA LEU A 154 -11.66 -26.00 -1.13
C LEU A 154 -11.90 -27.15 -2.10
N THR A 155 -12.44 -28.25 -1.58
CA THR A 155 -12.89 -29.40 -2.35
C THR A 155 -14.37 -29.66 -2.07
N THR A 156 -15.07 -30.30 -3.00
CA THR A 156 -16.47 -30.67 -2.82
C THR A 156 -16.57 -32.06 -2.20
N SER A 157 -17.30 -32.16 -1.10
CA SER A 157 -17.65 -33.44 -0.48
C SER A 157 -18.65 -34.19 -1.36
N ARG A 158 -18.36 -35.48 -1.61
CA ARG A 158 -19.23 -36.35 -2.40
C ARG A 158 -20.48 -36.81 -1.65
N GLU A 159 -20.50 -36.65 -0.33
CA GLU A 159 -21.58 -37.16 0.53
C GLU A 159 -22.74 -36.18 0.66
N ASP A 160 -22.44 -34.89 0.81
CA ASP A 160 -23.41 -33.82 1.08
C ASP A 160 -23.34 -32.66 0.07
N GLY A 161 -22.38 -32.70 -0.88
CA GLY A 161 -22.16 -31.61 -1.83
C GLY A 161 -21.57 -30.34 -1.21
N GLY A 162 -21.22 -30.35 0.08
CA GLY A 162 -20.66 -29.21 0.80
C GLY A 162 -19.18 -28.98 0.46
N PHE A 163 -18.68 -27.77 0.71
CA PHE A 163 -17.26 -27.47 0.60
C PHE A 163 -16.50 -27.96 1.83
N ARG A 164 -15.30 -28.50 1.62
CA ARG A 164 -14.35 -28.98 2.64
C ARG A 164 -12.99 -28.36 2.37
N ILE A 165 -12.16 -28.23 3.39
CA ILE A 165 -10.75 -27.89 3.20
C ILE A 165 -10.08 -29.02 2.42
N ALA A 166 -9.42 -28.67 1.31
CA ALA A 166 -8.81 -29.65 0.41
C ALA A 166 -7.58 -30.33 1.02
N ASP A 167 -6.80 -29.59 1.80
CA ASP A 167 -5.59 -30.06 2.47
C ASP A 167 -5.80 -30.11 3.99
N PRO A 168 -5.90 -31.31 4.60
CA PRO A 168 -6.18 -31.46 6.03
C PRO A 168 -5.02 -30.99 6.92
N ASP A 169 -3.81 -30.82 6.37
CA ASP A 169 -2.66 -30.36 7.14
C ASP A 169 -2.60 -28.83 7.27
N VAL A 170 -3.37 -28.08 6.47
CA VAL A 170 -3.37 -26.61 6.51
C VAL A 170 -3.93 -26.10 7.85
N GLN A 171 -3.15 -25.29 8.55
CA GLN A 171 -3.59 -24.69 9.81
C GLN A 171 -3.62 -23.16 9.75
N ARG A 172 -3.03 -22.56 8.71
CA ARG A 172 -2.97 -21.10 8.59
C ARG A 172 -3.06 -20.65 7.14
N LEU A 173 -3.89 -19.64 6.90
CA LEU A 173 -3.93 -18.86 5.67
C LEU A 173 -3.46 -17.45 5.95
N VAL A 174 -2.54 -16.94 5.12
CA VAL A 174 -1.99 -15.59 5.26
C VAL A 174 -2.25 -14.82 3.97
N PHE A 175 -3.11 -13.82 4.05
CA PHE A 175 -3.38 -12.89 2.97
C PHE A 175 -2.31 -11.78 2.97
N ILE A 176 -1.74 -11.51 1.81
CA ILE A 176 -0.72 -10.47 1.60
C ILE A 176 -1.26 -9.44 0.63
N ASP A 177 -1.16 -8.18 1.03
CA ASP A 177 -1.64 -7.01 0.29
C ASP A 177 -0.56 -5.92 0.19
N ASP A 178 -0.67 -5.03 -0.78
CA ASP A 178 0.26 -3.90 -0.91
C ASP A 178 -0.18 -2.69 -0.08
N VAL A 179 -1.44 -2.27 -0.21
CA VAL A 179 -1.96 -1.05 0.43
C VAL A 179 -3.42 -1.20 0.85
N VAL A 180 -3.66 -1.05 2.15
CA VAL A 180 -5.01 -0.88 2.70
C VAL A 180 -5.36 0.60 2.77
N GLY A 181 -6.21 1.06 1.87
CA GLY A 181 -6.82 2.39 1.94
C GLY A 181 -8.05 2.41 2.85
N THR A 182 -9.27 2.46 2.29
CA THR A 182 -10.52 2.44 3.09
C THR A 182 -10.88 1.08 3.74
N GLY A 183 -10.15 0.00 3.43
CA GLY A 183 -10.46 -1.38 3.84
C GLY A 183 -11.57 -2.06 3.03
N ARG A 184 -12.10 -1.38 2.00
CA ARG A 184 -13.23 -1.88 1.19
C ARG A 184 -12.90 -3.17 0.43
N GLN A 185 -11.73 -3.27 -0.19
CA GLN A 185 -11.35 -4.46 -0.97
C GLN A 185 -11.28 -5.72 -0.08
N ALA A 186 -10.71 -5.61 1.12
CA ALA A 186 -10.72 -6.69 2.09
C ALA A 186 -12.15 -7.09 2.49
N ALA A 187 -13.05 -6.14 2.66
CA ALA A 187 -14.45 -6.39 2.98
C ALA A 187 -15.22 -7.06 1.82
N GLU A 188 -15.03 -6.59 0.60
CA GLU A 188 -15.80 -7.04 -0.58
C GLU A 188 -15.30 -8.39 -1.13
N HIS A 189 -13.98 -8.59 -1.19
CA HIS A 189 -13.41 -9.76 -1.84
C HIS A 189 -13.10 -10.90 -0.88
N ASN A 190 -12.73 -10.61 0.37
CA ASN A 190 -12.23 -11.65 1.27
C ASN A 190 -13.28 -12.12 2.28
N VAL A 191 -14.23 -11.28 2.73
CA VAL A 191 -15.20 -11.70 3.77
C VAL A 191 -16.06 -12.88 3.31
N ALA A 192 -16.59 -12.84 2.08
CA ALA A 192 -17.38 -13.94 1.54
C ALA A 192 -16.55 -15.24 1.45
N PHE A 193 -15.31 -15.12 0.97
CA PHE A 193 -14.39 -16.25 0.90
C PHE A 193 -14.01 -16.79 2.29
N ILE A 194 -13.75 -15.92 3.26
CA ILE A 194 -13.44 -16.29 4.64
C ILE A 194 -14.63 -16.98 5.26
N ASN A 195 -15.85 -16.48 5.09
CA ASN A 195 -17.05 -17.16 5.62
C ASN A 195 -17.18 -18.57 5.04
N HIS A 196 -17.05 -18.74 3.72
CA HIS A 196 -17.05 -20.09 3.12
C HIS A 196 -15.90 -20.97 3.63
N LEU A 197 -14.72 -20.39 3.86
CA LEU A 197 -13.58 -21.11 4.41
C LEU A 197 -13.85 -21.55 5.86
N ARG A 198 -14.43 -20.69 6.69
CA ARG A 198 -14.80 -20.99 8.07
C ARG A 198 -15.85 -22.11 8.12
N ASP A 199 -16.87 -22.02 7.26
CA ASP A 199 -17.90 -23.07 7.14
C ASP A 199 -17.26 -24.40 6.73
N ALA A 200 -16.39 -24.39 5.72
CA ALA A 200 -15.67 -25.57 5.26
C ALA A 200 -14.74 -26.16 6.34
N ALA A 201 -14.06 -25.31 7.10
CA ALA A 201 -13.19 -25.72 8.21
C ALA A 201 -14.01 -26.35 9.35
N GLN A 202 -15.15 -25.75 9.71
CA GLN A 202 -16.06 -26.31 10.72
C GLN A 202 -16.59 -27.67 10.29
N LEU A 203 -17.01 -27.80 9.04
CA LEU A 203 -17.45 -29.07 8.47
C LEU A 203 -16.31 -30.11 8.52
N SER A 204 -15.09 -29.73 8.15
CA SER A 204 -13.90 -30.59 8.24
C SER A 204 -13.39 -30.85 9.66
N ALA A 205 -14.05 -30.34 10.70
CA ALA A 205 -13.58 -30.39 12.10
C ALA A 205 -12.14 -29.86 12.27
N GLN A 206 -11.79 -28.84 11.49
CA GLN A 206 -10.46 -28.25 11.39
C GLN A 206 -10.51 -26.80 11.87
N VAL A 207 -9.46 -26.38 12.58
CA VAL A 207 -9.28 -24.98 12.96
C VAL A 207 -8.20 -24.41 12.06
N ILE A 208 -8.53 -23.34 11.34
CA ILE A 208 -7.61 -22.63 10.45
C ILE A 208 -7.49 -21.20 10.94
N GLU A 209 -6.29 -20.72 11.18
CA GLU A 209 -6.04 -19.30 11.44
C GLU A 209 -6.01 -18.52 10.13
N VAL A 210 -6.59 -17.32 10.12
CA VAL A 210 -6.65 -16.46 8.94
C VAL A 210 -6.04 -15.10 9.26
N TRP A 211 -4.90 -14.83 8.62
CA TRP A 211 -4.10 -13.63 8.85
C TRP A 211 -4.21 -12.67 7.66
N TYR A 212 -4.14 -11.36 7.92
CA TYR A 212 -4.08 -10.31 6.91
C TYR A 212 -2.85 -9.43 7.13
N LEU A 213 -1.91 -9.45 6.20
CA LEU A 213 -0.67 -8.69 6.28
C LEU A 213 -0.57 -7.74 5.08
N THR A 214 -0.27 -6.47 5.33
CA THR A 214 -0.11 -5.46 4.26
C THR A 214 1.18 -4.66 4.41
N LEU A 215 1.68 -4.07 3.33
CA LEU A 215 2.86 -3.19 3.42
C LEU A 215 2.48 -1.82 3.99
N PHE A 216 1.41 -1.21 3.49
CA PHE A 216 0.96 0.11 3.93
C PHE A 216 -0.52 0.09 4.31
N ALA A 217 -0.90 0.84 5.34
CA ALA A 217 -2.31 0.98 5.68
C ALA A 217 -2.67 2.38 6.17
N ASP A 218 -3.83 2.90 5.73
CA ASP A 218 -4.53 3.97 6.45
C ASP A 218 -5.08 3.38 7.76
N PRO A 219 -4.87 4.04 8.93
CA PRO A 219 -5.30 3.50 10.22
C PRO A 219 -6.80 3.21 10.31
N ARG A 220 -7.64 4.00 9.63
CA ARG A 220 -9.09 3.81 9.60
C ARG A 220 -9.45 2.60 8.76
N GLY A 221 -8.74 2.39 7.65
CA GLY A 221 -8.82 1.17 6.85
C GLY A 221 -8.42 -0.07 7.63
N MET A 222 -7.26 -0.01 8.29
CA MET A 222 -6.74 -1.11 9.08
C MET A 222 -7.65 -1.46 10.26
N ALA A 223 -8.22 -0.45 10.93
CA ALA A 223 -9.21 -0.65 11.99
C ALA A 223 -10.46 -1.39 11.49
N LYS A 224 -10.92 -1.11 10.26
CA LYS A 224 -12.01 -1.87 9.63
C LYS A 224 -11.59 -3.29 9.31
N VAL A 225 -10.41 -3.50 8.72
CA VAL A 225 -9.90 -4.84 8.39
C VAL A 225 -9.82 -5.73 9.62
N ARG A 226 -9.35 -5.21 10.75
CA ARG A 226 -9.31 -5.90 12.05
C ARG A 226 -10.68 -6.37 12.56
N GLN A 227 -11.78 -5.84 12.02
CA GLN A 227 -13.15 -6.23 12.37
C GLN A 227 -13.75 -7.25 11.39
N LEU A 228 -13.04 -7.63 10.31
CA LEU A 228 -13.56 -8.51 9.24
C LEU A 228 -13.41 -10.02 9.51
N GLY A 229 -13.14 -10.45 10.75
CA GLY A 229 -13.05 -11.87 11.11
C GLY A 229 -11.70 -12.53 10.83
N PHE A 230 -10.65 -11.73 10.59
CA PHE A 230 -9.26 -12.19 10.62
C PHE A 230 -8.82 -12.42 12.07
N ASP A 231 -8.04 -13.48 12.31
CA ASP A 231 -7.48 -13.78 13.63
C ASP A 231 -6.28 -12.88 13.94
N HIS A 232 -5.56 -12.44 12.90
CA HIS A 232 -4.45 -11.51 13.01
C HIS A 232 -4.44 -10.56 11.82
N ALA A 233 -4.26 -9.25 12.07
CA ALA A 233 -4.19 -8.27 11.00
C ALA A 233 -3.19 -7.16 11.33
N ALA A 234 -2.16 -7.01 10.47
CA ALA A 234 -1.06 -6.08 10.68
C ALA A 234 -0.56 -5.42 9.38
N ALA A 235 0.08 -4.27 9.53
CA ALA A 235 0.73 -3.55 8.43
C ALA A 235 2.21 -3.30 8.77
N VAL A 236 3.09 -3.32 7.76
CA VAL A 236 4.50 -2.95 7.95
C VAL A 236 4.59 -1.46 8.31
N HIS A 237 3.78 -0.64 7.64
CA HIS A 237 3.70 0.79 7.89
C HIS A 237 2.25 1.26 7.96
N GLU A 238 1.76 1.56 9.17
CA GLU A 238 0.52 2.30 9.34
C GLU A 238 0.79 3.79 9.17
N LEU A 239 0.15 4.39 8.15
CA LEU A 239 0.26 5.80 7.84
C LEU A 239 -0.30 6.62 9.00
N ASN A 240 0.24 7.80 9.26
CA ASN A 240 -0.32 8.71 10.25
C ASN A 240 -0.68 10.06 9.61
N ALA A 241 -1.28 10.96 10.39
CA ALA A 241 -1.72 12.26 9.90
C ALA A 241 -0.56 13.03 9.23
N SER A 242 0.67 12.91 9.73
CA SER A 242 1.83 13.59 9.14
C SER A 242 2.18 13.18 7.71
N GLN A 243 1.65 12.05 7.24
CA GLN A 243 1.84 11.53 5.88
C GLN A 243 0.67 11.84 4.94
N VAL A 244 -0.38 12.48 5.44
CA VAL A 244 -1.51 12.98 4.65
C VAL A 244 -1.20 14.42 4.23
N ALA A 245 -1.26 14.70 2.92
CA ALA A 245 -0.75 15.92 2.30
C ALA A 245 -1.19 17.19 3.03
N PHE A 246 -2.48 17.33 3.34
CA PHE A 246 -3.06 18.56 3.88
C PHE A 246 -3.57 18.43 5.32
N SER A 247 -3.11 17.43 6.07
CA SER A 247 -3.41 17.39 7.51
C SER A 247 -2.74 18.55 8.26
N GLU A 248 -3.16 18.79 9.49
CA GLU A 248 -2.49 19.75 10.39
C GLU A 248 -1.08 19.31 10.79
N GLU A 249 -0.79 18.01 10.74
CA GLU A 249 0.51 17.44 11.13
C GLU A 249 1.43 17.18 9.93
N SER A 250 1.00 17.54 8.73
CA SER A 250 1.67 17.17 7.47
C SER A 250 3.14 17.59 7.47
N HIS A 251 4.02 16.61 7.23
CA HIS A 251 5.45 16.86 7.12
C HIS A 251 5.81 17.78 5.95
N ALA A 252 4.94 17.91 4.95
CA ALA A 252 5.13 18.86 3.86
C ALA A 252 5.03 20.33 4.34
N TYR A 253 4.44 20.59 5.50
CA TYR A 253 4.18 21.94 6.00
C TYR A 253 4.70 22.17 7.43
N ALA A 254 5.56 21.29 7.94
CA ALA A 254 6.17 21.47 9.26
C ALA A 254 7.12 22.68 9.31
N ALA A 255 7.81 22.97 8.21
CA ALA A 255 8.66 24.15 8.02
C ALA A 255 8.68 24.51 6.52
N PRO A 256 7.58 25.05 5.97
CA PRO A 256 7.48 25.31 4.54
C PRO A 256 8.39 26.48 4.15
N PRO A 257 8.94 26.48 2.92
CA PRO A 257 9.59 27.63 2.32
C PRO A 257 8.73 28.92 2.35
N GLU A 258 9.37 30.08 2.26
CA GLU A 258 8.63 31.34 2.07
C GLU A 258 7.76 31.28 0.81
N GLY A 259 6.52 31.77 0.92
CA GLY A 259 5.55 31.75 -0.18
C GLY A 259 4.83 30.42 -0.39
N ILE A 260 5.19 29.36 0.34
CA ILE A 260 4.43 28.10 0.38
C ILE A 260 3.44 28.12 1.53
N SER A 261 2.17 27.85 1.24
CA SER A 261 1.14 27.61 2.25
C SER A 261 0.36 26.33 1.97
N ARG A 262 -0.09 25.69 3.04
CA ARG A 262 -0.92 24.48 2.96
C ARG A 262 -2.26 24.79 2.32
N GLU A 263 -2.86 25.92 2.66
CA GLU A 263 -4.19 26.33 2.22
C GLU A 263 -4.22 26.57 0.70
N VAL A 264 -3.18 27.23 0.14
CA VAL A 264 -3.06 27.43 -1.30
C VAL A 264 -2.81 26.10 -2.02
N ALA A 265 -1.90 25.27 -1.52
CA ALA A 265 -1.64 23.96 -2.13
C ALA A 265 -2.87 23.05 -2.11
N GLU A 266 -3.65 23.08 -1.03
CA GLU A 266 -4.90 22.33 -0.92
C GLU A 266 -5.94 22.86 -1.94
N ALA A 267 -6.08 24.18 -2.06
CA ALA A 267 -6.99 24.79 -3.04
C ALA A 267 -6.62 24.39 -4.48
N VAL A 268 -5.34 24.41 -4.82
CA VAL A 268 -4.83 23.98 -6.13
C VAL A 268 -5.11 22.48 -6.33
N ALA A 269 -4.74 21.63 -5.36
CA ALA A 269 -4.96 20.19 -5.46
C ALA A 269 -6.46 19.85 -5.61
N ARG A 270 -7.35 20.50 -4.85
CA ARG A 270 -8.81 20.34 -4.97
C ARG A 270 -9.32 20.80 -6.33
N ARG A 271 -8.85 21.95 -6.82
CA ARG A 271 -9.31 22.53 -8.10
C ARG A 271 -8.96 21.64 -9.28
N TYR A 272 -7.71 21.19 -9.35
CA TYR A 272 -7.22 20.35 -10.43
C TYR A 272 -7.70 18.90 -10.27
N GLY A 273 -7.61 18.35 -9.06
CA GLY A 273 -8.13 17.03 -8.74
C GLY A 273 -9.62 16.89 -9.01
N GLY A 274 -10.41 17.96 -8.86
CA GLY A 274 -11.85 17.96 -9.17
C GLY A 274 -12.16 17.74 -10.64
N ASP A 275 -11.30 18.21 -11.54
CA ASP A 275 -11.42 17.96 -12.98
C ASP A 275 -10.94 16.55 -13.36
N LEU A 276 -9.91 16.06 -12.65
CA LEU A 276 -9.28 14.76 -12.93
C LEU A 276 -10.07 13.57 -12.37
N ALA A 277 -10.62 13.72 -11.17
CA ALA A 277 -11.35 12.69 -10.46
C ALA A 277 -12.55 13.34 -9.72
N PRO A 278 -13.65 13.65 -10.44
CA PRO A 278 -14.84 14.23 -9.83
C PRO A 278 -15.34 13.41 -8.64
N GLY A 279 -15.54 14.07 -7.49
CA GLY A 279 -15.93 13.42 -6.24
C GLY A 279 -14.80 12.74 -5.45
N ASN A 280 -13.59 12.67 -6.00
CA ASN A 280 -12.39 12.12 -5.35
C ASN A 280 -11.16 13.01 -5.61
N SER A 281 -11.33 14.33 -5.55
CA SER A 281 -10.28 15.31 -5.91
C SER A 281 -9.04 15.21 -5.05
N MET A 282 -9.16 14.63 -3.85
CA MET A 282 -8.07 14.40 -2.90
C MET A 282 -7.64 12.93 -2.84
N GLY A 283 -8.04 12.12 -3.83
CA GLY A 283 -7.90 10.68 -3.80
C GLY A 283 -9.14 10.01 -3.20
N TYR A 284 -9.27 8.70 -3.42
CA TYR A 284 -10.42 7.93 -2.97
C TYR A 284 -10.65 8.09 -1.46
N GLY A 285 -11.88 8.45 -1.07
CA GLY A 285 -12.24 8.65 0.34
C GLY A 285 -11.48 9.78 1.05
N ASP A 286 -11.07 10.81 0.29
CA ASP A 286 -10.24 11.92 0.76
C ASP A 286 -8.91 11.45 1.39
N GLY A 287 -8.26 10.47 0.74
CA GLY A 287 -7.03 9.84 1.25
C GLY A 287 -5.84 10.81 1.37
N GLY A 288 -5.69 11.74 0.43
CA GLY A 288 -4.67 12.79 0.48
C GLY A 288 -3.23 12.26 0.48
N LEU A 289 -2.97 11.06 -0.03
CA LEU A 289 -1.63 10.48 0.01
C LEU A 289 -0.71 11.10 -1.05
N MET A 290 0.59 11.07 -0.77
CA MET A 290 1.65 11.42 -1.72
C MET A 290 2.58 10.21 -1.89
N LEU A 291 1.99 9.08 -2.28
CA LEU A 291 2.63 7.78 -2.31
C LEU A 291 2.48 7.12 -3.68
N GLY A 292 3.55 6.52 -4.20
CA GLY A 292 3.53 5.65 -5.37
C GLY A 292 4.35 4.38 -5.13
N LEU A 293 3.95 3.29 -5.78
CA LEU A 293 4.67 2.01 -5.76
C LEU A 293 5.14 1.66 -7.17
N HIS A 294 6.17 0.81 -7.25
CA HIS A 294 6.74 0.34 -8.51
C HIS A 294 5.69 -0.17 -9.50
N HIS A 295 4.73 -0.97 -9.03
CA HIS A 295 3.71 -1.60 -9.88
C HIS A 295 2.45 -0.75 -10.07
N ASN A 296 2.19 0.23 -9.20
CA ASN A 296 0.98 1.05 -9.26
C ASN A 296 1.04 2.29 -8.34
N VAL A 297 0.26 3.32 -8.65
CA VAL A 297 -0.06 4.41 -7.71
C VAL A 297 -1.40 4.12 -7.02
N PRO A 298 -1.47 4.07 -5.69
CA PRO A 298 -2.74 3.91 -4.96
C PRO A 298 -3.77 4.98 -5.33
N ASP A 299 -5.05 4.61 -5.43
CA ASP A 299 -6.15 5.56 -5.68
C ASP A 299 -6.39 6.57 -4.55
N HIS A 300 -5.83 6.33 -3.37
CA HIS A 300 -5.86 7.25 -2.23
C HIS A 300 -4.82 8.38 -2.36
N THR A 301 -3.91 8.27 -3.34
CA THR A 301 -2.93 9.31 -3.68
C THR A 301 -3.60 10.45 -4.45
N LEU A 302 -3.14 11.68 -4.24
CA LEU A 302 -3.68 12.86 -4.93
C LEU A 302 -3.72 12.64 -6.46
N PRO A 303 -4.90 12.79 -7.10
CA PRO A 303 -5.11 12.55 -8.53
C PRO A 303 -4.15 13.30 -9.45
N ILE A 304 -3.73 14.51 -9.04
CA ILE A 304 -2.81 15.38 -9.78
C ILE A 304 -1.49 14.67 -10.13
N PHE A 305 -1.09 13.65 -9.37
CA PHE A 305 0.15 12.92 -9.66
C PHE A 305 0.02 11.85 -10.73
N TRP A 306 -1.14 11.22 -10.88
CA TRP A 306 -1.22 9.93 -11.56
C TRP A 306 -2.37 9.71 -12.53
N VAL A 307 -3.44 10.51 -12.47
CA VAL A 307 -4.60 10.32 -13.35
C VAL A 307 -4.18 10.50 -14.80
N GLN A 308 -4.57 9.55 -15.64
CA GLN A 308 -4.34 9.58 -17.07
C GLN A 308 -5.64 9.20 -17.79
N GLU A 309 -6.49 10.19 -18.06
CA GLU A 309 -7.76 9.99 -18.75
C GLU A 309 -7.68 10.53 -20.17
N ALA A 310 -8.19 9.78 -21.15
CA ALA A 310 -8.14 10.20 -22.55
C ALA A 310 -8.92 11.50 -22.82
N PHE A 311 -9.92 11.80 -21.99
CA PHE A 311 -10.82 12.93 -22.14
C PHE A 311 -10.40 14.17 -21.35
N VAL A 312 -9.39 14.06 -20.50
CA VAL A 312 -8.84 15.19 -19.74
C VAL A 312 -7.40 15.39 -20.19
N PRO A 313 -7.03 16.54 -20.79
CA PRO A 313 -5.66 16.80 -21.21
C PRO A 313 -4.77 17.02 -19.98
N TRP A 314 -4.31 15.92 -19.38
CA TRP A 314 -3.46 15.89 -18.21
C TRP A 314 -2.25 15.00 -18.47
N THR A 315 -1.06 15.57 -18.26
CA THR A 315 0.19 14.79 -18.29
C THR A 315 0.51 14.37 -16.86
N PRO A 316 0.36 13.09 -16.45
CA PRO A 316 0.67 12.66 -15.10
C PRO A 316 2.18 12.61 -14.85
N MET A 317 2.56 12.77 -13.58
CA MET A 317 3.95 12.62 -13.14
C MET A 317 4.34 11.15 -13.00
N PHE A 318 3.43 10.33 -12.46
CA PHE A 318 3.61 8.90 -12.27
C PHE A 318 2.51 8.16 -13.00
N ARG A 319 2.85 7.21 -13.87
CA ARG A 319 1.84 6.47 -14.61
C ARG A 319 1.17 5.44 -13.71
N ARG A 320 -0.16 5.43 -13.76
CA ARG A 320 -0.98 4.33 -13.28
C ARG A 320 -1.43 3.49 -14.48
N TYR A 321 -1.23 2.18 -14.41
CA TYR A 321 -1.77 1.28 -15.43
C TYR A 321 -3.25 0.99 -15.09
N PRO A 322 -4.21 1.39 -15.94
CA PRO A 322 -5.62 1.18 -15.66
C PRO A 322 -5.95 -0.32 -15.65
N LYS A 323 -6.92 -0.71 -14.81
CA LYS A 323 -7.40 -2.10 -14.68
C LYS A 323 -8.22 -2.55 -15.90
N GLU A 324 -8.75 -1.61 -16.67
CA GLU A 324 -9.46 -1.88 -17.93
C GLU A 324 -8.74 -1.17 -19.09
N PRO A 325 -8.62 -1.82 -20.27
CA PRO A 325 -8.17 -1.12 -21.47
C PRO A 325 -9.20 -0.07 -21.85
N ASN A 326 -8.74 1.17 -22.12
CA ASN A 326 -9.59 2.24 -22.64
C ASN A 326 -10.37 1.72 -23.86
N SER A 327 -11.69 1.63 -23.72
CA SER A 327 -12.63 1.20 -24.77
C SER A 327 -12.84 2.28 -25.83
#